data_AF-A0AAU9WLN6-F1
#
_entry.id   AF-A0AAU9WLN6-F1
#
_cell.length_a   1.000
_cell.length_b   1.000
_cell.length_c   1.000
_cell.angle_alpha   90.00
_cell.angle_beta   90.00
_cell.angle_gamma   90.00
#
_symmetry.space_group_name_H-M   'P 1'
#
loop_
_entity.id
_entity.type
_entity.pdbx_description
1 polymer ?
#
loop_
_entity_poly.entity_id
_entity_poly.type
_entity_poly.pdbx_seq_one_letter_code
_entity_poly.pdbx_strand_id
1 'polypeptide(L)'
;MLLLPLLLFFPSLLNLMFANSALYRNPTGEISLGNFKCNPFYYLWEEKLTSSMVKGQFFCAFLCVNEPRCYSFNVAEYPDSNGLYLCELLVTDKYRATGKLFANATFHHFSPWSPCESAPCKNGGVCDPNYEWNSYQCHCKPGFCGTHCKRGDKTCSQVKLCNLPSGSYVIDPDGEGGVKPFKVYCNMTDKDGVGVTVVSHDSEGRTLVRGFSAKGSYSRSINYTEADMAQLANLTASSAHCEQFIKYECFNSRLLSNGNMYGWWVSRDGEKMKYWGGVDSVDYKCACGLNNTCANINRGCNCDANDNTWREDSGLLKDKSKLPVKQLRFGDAYYYGDKGYHTLGKLKCFGLI
;
A
#
# COMPACT_ATOMS: atom_id res chain seq x y z
N MET A 1 -59.94 45.52 22.21
CA MET A 1 -58.99 46.65 22.11
C MET A 1 -57.66 46.16 22.65
N LEU A 2 -56.60 46.37 21.87
CA LEU A 2 -55.24 45.84 21.97
C LEU A 2 -54.65 45.61 23.37
N LEU A 3 -53.80 44.58 23.49
CA LEU A 3 -52.36 44.72 23.84
C LEU A 3 -51.64 43.36 23.68
N LEU A 4 -50.84 43.22 22.61
CA LEU A 4 -49.78 42.20 22.49
C LEU A 4 -48.63 42.57 23.44
N PRO A 5 -48.02 41.63 24.18
CA PRO A 5 -46.76 41.88 24.86
C PRO A 5 -45.59 41.78 23.89
N LEU A 6 -44.63 42.69 24.07
CA LEU A 6 -43.31 42.71 23.43
C LEU A 6 -42.65 41.31 23.46
N LEU A 7 -42.37 40.75 22.29
CA LEU A 7 -41.25 39.83 22.11
C LEU A 7 -40.03 40.65 21.71
N LEU A 8 -39.19 40.95 22.70
CA LEU A 8 -37.80 41.35 22.47
C LEU A 8 -37.09 40.17 21.81
N PHE A 9 -36.92 40.21 20.50
CA PHE A 9 -36.02 39.32 19.78
C PHE A 9 -34.59 39.57 20.28
N PHE A 10 -33.99 38.61 20.98
CA PHE A 10 -32.55 38.57 21.25
C PHE A 10 -31.82 38.16 19.96
N PRO A 11 -31.07 39.04 19.28
CA PRO A 11 -30.28 38.69 18.09
C PRO A 11 -29.02 37.86 18.43
N SER A 12 -28.74 37.65 19.73
CA SER A 12 -27.49 37.07 20.20
C SER A 12 -27.45 35.54 20.12
N LEU A 13 -28.56 34.82 20.34
CA LEU A 13 -28.56 33.34 20.24
C LEU A 13 -28.44 32.85 18.79
N LEU A 14 -29.01 33.58 17.84
CA LEU A 14 -28.98 33.21 16.42
C LEU A 14 -27.57 33.36 15.83
N ASN A 15 -26.87 34.46 16.18
CA ASN A 15 -25.46 34.66 15.81
C ASN A 15 -24.51 33.62 16.44
N LEU A 16 -24.85 33.06 17.61
CA LEU A 16 -24.05 32.02 18.28
C LEU A 16 -24.23 30.62 17.67
N MET A 17 -25.34 30.34 16.98
CA MET A 17 -25.54 29.06 16.28
C MET A 17 -24.92 29.03 14.87
N PHE A 18 -24.77 30.19 14.22
CA PHE A 18 -24.27 30.29 12.83
C PHE A 18 -22.81 30.71 12.69
N ALA A 19 -22.13 31.10 13.78
CA ALA A 19 -20.74 31.57 13.76
C ALA A 19 -19.71 30.52 13.30
N ASN A 20 -20.11 29.24 13.19
CA ASN A 20 -19.20 28.14 12.86
C ASN A 20 -19.44 27.53 11.47
N SER A 21 -20.37 28.02 10.65
CA SER A 21 -20.62 27.48 9.31
C SER A 21 -19.87 28.27 8.24
N ALA A 22 -19.19 27.58 7.32
CA ALA A 22 -18.55 28.21 6.17
C ALA A 22 -19.51 28.40 4.98
N LEU A 23 -20.53 27.56 4.87
CA LEU A 23 -21.61 27.70 3.90
C LEU A 23 -22.88 27.16 4.54
N TYR A 24 -23.88 28.02 4.70
CA TYR A 24 -25.17 27.69 5.29
C TYR A 24 -26.29 28.22 4.41
N ARG A 25 -27.27 27.35 4.12
CA ARG A 25 -28.45 27.68 3.32
C ARG A 25 -29.68 27.40 4.15
N ASN A 26 -30.46 28.42 4.49
CA ASN A 26 -31.71 28.21 5.23
C ASN A 26 -32.82 27.73 4.28
N PRO A 27 -33.43 26.55 4.51
CA PRO A 27 -34.56 26.07 3.71
C PRO A 27 -35.79 26.98 3.71
N THR A 28 -35.98 27.80 4.75
CA THR A 28 -37.14 28.69 4.90
C THR A 28 -36.88 30.12 4.44
N GLY A 29 -35.66 30.43 3.96
CA GLY A 29 -35.35 31.66 3.24
C GLY A 29 -35.01 32.90 4.07
N GLU A 30 -34.93 32.81 5.41
CA GLU A 30 -34.70 34.00 6.23
C GLU A 30 -33.24 34.52 6.18
N ILE A 31 -32.22 33.64 6.20
CA ILE A 31 -30.79 34.01 6.15
C ILE A 31 -29.96 32.87 5.54
N SER A 32 -29.14 33.15 4.51
CA SER A 32 -28.11 32.24 3.97
C SER A 32 -26.74 32.94 3.98
N LEU A 33 -25.67 32.19 4.26
CA LEU A 33 -24.32 32.72 4.46
C LEU A 33 -23.29 31.86 3.72
N GLY A 34 -22.27 32.50 3.13
CA GLY A 34 -21.12 31.82 2.55
C GLY A 34 -19.82 32.58 2.81
N ASN A 35 -18.89 31.94 3.50
CA ASN A 35 -17.54 32.41 3.77
C ASN A 35 -16.55 31.73 2.82
N PHE A 36 -16.29 32.38 1.68
CA PHE A 36 -15.43 31.87 0.62
C PHE A 36 -14.00 32.39 0.74
N LYS A 37 -13.04 31.47 0.66
CA LYS A 37 -11.61 31.77 0.59
C LYS A 37 -11.16 31.83 -0.86
N CYS A 38 -10.47 32.92 -1.21
CA CYS A 38 -9.89 33.12 -2.53
C CYS A 38 -8.57 32.33 -2.69
N ASN A 39 -8.43 31.68 -3.84
CA ASN A 39 -7.20 31.17 -4.41
C ASN A 39 -6.87 32.03 -5.65
N PRO A 40 -6.06 33.09 -5.50
CA PRO A 40 -5.78 34.04 -6.59
C PRO A 40 -4.95 33.37 -7.67
N PHE A 41 -5.29 33.65 -8.93
CA PHE A 41 -4.66 33.06 -10.12
C PHE A 41 -4.72 31.52 -10.17
N TYR A 42 -5.85 30.96 -9.76
CA TYR A 42 -6.15 29.53 -9.88
C TYR A 42 -7.51 29.34 -10.52
N TYR A 43 -7.66 28.21 -11.20
CA TYR A 43 -8.91 27.77 -11.81
C TYR A 43 -9.17 26.31 -11.45
N LEU A 44 -10.39 26.02 -10.99
CA LEU A 44 -10.83 24.64 -10.77
C LEU A 44 -11.48 24.11 -12.06
N TRP A 45 -10.84 23.11 -12.67
CA TRP A 45 -11.28 22.51 -13.93
C TRP A 45 -12.32 21.42 -13.71
N GLU A 46 -13.55 21.84 -13.43
CA GLU A 46 -14.69 20.96 -13.16
C GLU A 46 -15.97 21.40 -13.89
N GLU A 47 -17.01 20.57 -13.81
CA GLU A 47 -18.32 20.84 -14.39
C GLU A 47 -18.93 22.14 -13.83
N LYS A 48 -19.34 23.01 -14.76
CA LYS A 48 -19.99 24.28 -14.47
C LYS A 48 -21.49 24.06 -14.38
N LEU A 49 -22.09 24.52 -13.28
CA LEU A 49 -23.55 24.61 -13.16
C LEU A 49 -24.10 25.66 -14.12
N THR A 50 -23.50 26.84 -14.09
CA THR A 50 -23.90 27.99 -14.89
C THR A 50 -22.75 28.98 -14.99
N SER A 51 -22.83 29.87 -15.97
CA SER A 51 -21.93 30.99 -16.14
C SER A 51 -22.74 32.27 -16.28
N SER A 52 -22.26 33.35 -15.66
CA SER A 52 -22.99 34.63 -15.62
C SER A 52 -22.01 35.80 -15.56
N MET A 53 -22.41 36.96 -16.08
CA MET A 53 -21.64 38.20 -15.98
C MET A 53 -22.08 38.99 -14.75
N VAL A 54 -21.14 39.35 -13.86
CA VAL A 54 -21.45 39.95 -12.55
C VAL A 54 -20.61 41.20 -12.26
N LYS A 55 -21.13 42.12 -11.43
CA LYS A 55 -20.42 43.35 -11.00
C LYS A 55 -19.42 43.08 -9.87
N GLY A 56 -18.51 42.13 -10.09
CA GLY A 56 -17.44 41.75 -9.17
C GLY A 56 -17.69 40.46 -8.38
N GLN A 57 -16.67 40.00 -7.67
CA GLN A 57 -16.62 38.68 -7.02
C GLN A 57 -17.71 38.44 -5.96
N PHE A 58 -18.13 39.48 -5.23
CA PHE A 58 -19.17 39.38 -4.19
C PHE A 58 -20.52 38.93 -4.74
N PHE A 59 -20.88 39.35 -5.96
CA PHE A 59 -22.12 38.93 -6.60
C PHE A 59 -22.05 37.46 -7.04
N CYS A 60 -20.87 36.96 -7.43
CA CYS A 60 -20.69 35.55 -7.74
C CYS A 60 -20.89 34.67 -6.50
N ALA A 61 -20.38 35.10 -5.34
CA ALA A 61 -20.63 34.43 -4.06
C ALA A 61 -22.12 34.38 -3.72
N PHE A 62 -22.85 35.49 -3.92
CA PHE A 62 -24.30 35.52 -3.70
C PHE A 62 -25.05 34.56 -4.62
N LEU A 63 -24.69 34.48 -5.91
CA LEU A 63 -25.27 33.51 -6.84
C LEU A 63 -25.02 32.08 -6.36
N CYS A 64 -23.80 31.78 -5.89
CA CYS A 64 -23.47 30.44 -5.36
C CYS A 64 -24.27 30.11 -4.09
N VAL A 65 -24.40 31.04 -3.14
CA VAL A 65 -25.16 30.81 -1.90
C VAL A 65 -26.62 30.48 -2.21
N ASN A 66 -27.22 31.14 -3.19
CA ASN A 66 -28.61 30.91 -3.60
C ASN A 66 -28.84 29.70 -4.53
N GLU A 67 -27.78 29.11 -5.06
CA GLU A 67 -27.85 27.89 -5.86
C GLU A 67 -27.54 26.68 -4.97
N PRO A 68 -28.53 25.82 -4.61
CA PRO A 68 -28.32 24.70 -3.70
C PRO A 68 -27.24 23.72 -4.14
N ARG A 69 -27.00 23.60 -5.44
CA ARG A 69 -25.99 22.68 -6.00
C ARG A 69 -24.59 23.29 -6.05
N CYS A 70 -24.44 24.59 -5.85
CA CYS A 70 -23.15 25.25 -5.93
C CYS A 70 -22.31 24.94 -4.68
N TYR A 71 -21.04 24.61 -4.85
CA TYR A 71 -20.10 24.44 -3.74
C TYR A 71 -18.93 25.41 -3.82
N SER A 72 -18.55 25.83 -5.01
CA SER A 72 -17.46 26.77 -5.25
C SER A 72 -17.68 27.51 -6.57
N PHE A 73 -16.82 28.47 -6.90
CA PHE A 73 -16.92 29.20 -8.16
C PHE A 73 -15.57 29.70 -8.66
N ASN A 74 -15.46 29.91 -9.98
CA ASN A 74 -14.37 30.64 -10.60
C ASN A 74 -14.86 32.05 -10.97
N VAL A 75 -14.00 33.07 -10.83
CA VAL A 75 -14.27 34.44 -11.28
C VAL A 75 -13.13 34.89 -12.16
N ALA A 76 -13.42 35.49 -13.31
CA ALA A 76 -12.39 36.10 -14.15
C ALA A 76 -11.65 37.20 -13.39
N GLU A 77 -10.35 37.32 -13.63
CA GLU A 77 -9.53 38.39 -13.05
C GLU A 77 -9.86 39.75 -13.66
N TYR A 78 -10.15 39.76 -14.97
CA TYR A 78 -10.39 40.99 -15.72
C TYR A 78 -11.86 41.07 -16.15
N PRO A 79 -12.50 42.25 -16.02
CA PRO A 79 -13.85 42.46 -16.49
C PRO A 79 -13.90 42.58 -18.03
N ASP A 80 -15.09 42.42 -18.58
CA ASP A 80 -15.41 42.74 -19.97
C ASP A 80 -15.44 44.26 -20.22
N SER A 81 -15.78 44.65 -21.45
CA SER A 81 -15.91 46.07 -21.84
C SER A 81 -16.97 46.86 -21.06
N ASN A 82 -17.92 46.18 -20.40
CA ASN A 82 -18.96 46.78 -19.59
C ASN A 82 -18.61 46.80 -18.09
N GLY A 83 -17.41 46.38 -17.71
CA GLY A 83 -16.99 46.28 -16.31
C GLY A 83 -17.56 45.06 -15.58
N LEU A 84 -18.02 44.03 -16.30
CA LEU A 84 -18.59 42.81 -15.74
C LEU A 84 -17.59 41.64 -15.78
N TYR A 85 -17.52 40.88 -14.69
CA TYR A 85 -16.65 39.73 -14.55
C TYR A 85 -17.40 38.45 -14.89
N LEU A 86 -16.77 37.53 -15.62
CA LEU A 86 -17.31 36.19 -15.84
C LEU A 86 -17.24 35.38 -14.53
N CYS A 87 -18.39 34.94 -14.06
CA CYS A 87 -18.57 34.08 -12.89
C CYS A 87 -19.03 32.69 -13.33
N GLU A 88 -18.40 31.64 -12.83
CA GLU A 88 -18.72 30.24 -13.15
C GLU A 88 -18.98 29.47 -11.86
N LEU A 89 -20.23 29.05 -11.64
CA LEU A 89 -20.61 28.28 -10.46
C LEU A 89 -20.29 26.79 -10.69
N LEU A 90 -19.80 26.11 -9.66
CA LEU A 90 -19.30 24.73 -9.75
C LEU A 90 -20.05 23.78 -8.82
N VAL A 91 -20.27 22.54 -9.28
CA VAL A 91 -20.93 21.45 -8.54
C VAL A 91 -20.08 20.83 -7.42
N THR A 92 -18.83 21.26 -7.30
CA THR A 92 -17.85 20.69 -6.38
C THR A 92 -16.92 21.79 -5.89
N ASP A 93 -15.90 21.43 -5.12
CA ASP A 93 -14.90 22.32 -4.56
C ASP A 93 -13.50 21.74 -4.70
N LYS A 94 -12.48 22.54 -4.37
CA LYS A 94 -11.09 22.14 -4.51
C LYS A 94 -10.67 20.97 -3.60
N TYR A 95 -11.40 20.68 -2.52
CA TYR A 95 -11.04 19.62 -1.58
C TYR A 95 -11.56 18.25 -2.06
N ARG A 96 -12.74 18.24 -2.69
CA ARG A 96 -13.32 17.06 -3.33
C ARG A 96 -12.68 16.78 -4.70
N ALA A 97 -12.44 17.83 -5.49
CA ALA A 97 -11.81 17.76 -6.81
C ALA A 97 -10.27 17.80 -6.72
N THR A 98 -9.68 16.92 -5.90
CA THR A 98 -8.24 16.88 -5.65
C THR A 98 -7.44 16.78 -6.96
N GLY A 99 -6.42 17.64 -7.12
CA GLY A 99 -5.56 17.61 -8.30
C GLY A 99 -6.14 18.29 -9.55
N LYS A 100 -7.29 18.95 -9.45
CA LYS A 100 -7.91 19.69 -10.57
C LYS A 100 -7.83 21.22 -10.45
N LEU A 101 -7.25 21.72 -9.36
CA LEU A 101 -6.99 23.14 -9.14
C LEU A 101 -5.61 23.49 -9.71
N PHE A 102 -5.58 24.27 -10.79
CA PHE A 102 -4.35 24.62 -11.50
C PHE A 102 -4.14 26.13 -11.56
N ALA A 103 -2.88 26.56 -11.63
CA ALA A 103 -2.54 27.97 -11.83
C ALA A 103 -3.16 28.48 -13.13
N ASN A 104 -3.72 29.68 -13.09
CA ASN A 104 -4.43 30.29 -14.20
C ASN A 104 -4.31 31.82 -14.11
N ALA A 105 -3.78 32.47 -15.14
CA ALA A 105 -3.52 33.91 -15.14
C ALA A 105 -4.78 34.78 -15.29
N THR A 106 -5.92 34.20 -15.68
CA THR A 106 -7.13 34.95 -16.03
C THR A 106 -8.30 34.69 -15.09
N PHE A 107 -8.15 33.85 -14.07
CA PHE A 107 -9.21 33.52 -13.12
C PHE A 107 -8.71 33.42 -11.68
N HIS A 108 -9.64 33.59 -10.76
CA HIS A 108 -9.52 33.29 -9.34
C HIS A 108 -10.53 32.21 -8.97
N HIS A 109 -10.14 31.31 -8.09
CA HIS A 109 -11.01 30.26 -7.59
C HIS A 109 -11.44 30.54 -6.15
N PHE A 110 -12.70 30.27 -5.81
CA PHE A 110 -13.26 30.50 -4.48
C PHE A 110 -13.97 29.26 -3.97
N SER A 111 -13.49 28.71 -2.86
CA SER A 111 -14.14 27.62 -2.12
C SER A 111 -14.47 28.07 -0.70
N PRO A 112 -15.54 27.56 -0.07
CA PRO A 112 -15.80 27.83 1.34
C PRO A 112 -14.63 27.39 2.21
N TRP A 113 -14.37 28.12 3.28
CA TRP A 113 -13.33 27.71 4.22
C TRP A 113 -13.65 26.34 4.86
N SER A 114 -12.63 25.54 5.12
CA SER A 114 -12.78 24.21 5.73
C SER A 114 -11.48 23.78 6.44
N PRO A 115 -11.55 22.92 7.47
CA PRO A 115 -10.36 22.29 8.03
C PRO A 115 -9.56 21.45 7.01
N CYS A 116 -10.15 21.11 5.86
CA CYS A 116 -9.47 20.46 4.73
C CYS A 116 -8.27 21.27 4.19
N GLU A 117 -8.17 22.57 4.47
CA GLU A 117 -6.99 23.41 4.17
C GLU A 117 -5.68 22.85 4.76
N SER A 118 -5.75 22.13 5.88
CA SER A 118 -4.58 21.52 6.53
C SER A 118 -4.12 20.19 5.88
N ALA A 119 -4.77 19.76 4.79
CA ALA A 119 -4.59 18.45 4.15
C ALA A 119 -4.58 17.29 5.17
N PRO A 120 -5.68 17.11 5.93
CA PRO A 120 -5.74 16.13 7.01
C PRO A 120 -5.76 14.68 6.50
N CYS A 121 -6.38 14.44 5.33
CA CYS A 121 -6.45 13.13 4.71
C CYS A 121 -5.09 12.76 4.08
N LYS A 122 -4.51 11.64 4.51
CA LYS A 122 -3.21 11.15 4.04
C LYS A 122 -3.36 10.14 2.91
N ASN A 123 -2.23 9.78 2.29
CA ASN A 123 -2.15 8.75 1.26
C ASN A 123 -3.11 8.98 0.07
N GLY A 124 -3.25 10.24 -0.32
CA GLY A 124 -4.13 10.66 -1.41
C GLY A 124 -5.63 10.48 -1.14
N GLY A 125 -6.06 10.34 0.12
CA GLY A 125 -7.47 10.36 0.48
C GLY A 125 -8.13 11.70 0.14
N VAL A 126 -9.40 11.66 -0.27
CA VAL A 126 -10.18 12.86 -0.62
C VAL A 126 -10.78 13.46 0.65
N CYS A 127 -10.63 14.77 0.84
CA CYS A 127 -11.21 15.48 1.97
C CYS A 127 -12.59 16.00 1.57
N ASP A 128 -13.63 15.49 2.23
CA ASP A 128 -15.02 15.86 1.98
C ASP A 128 -15.51 16.78 3.12
N PRO A 129 -15.57 18.09 2.87
CA PRO A 129 -15.91 19.07 3.87
C PRO A 129 -17.42 19.10 4.15
N ASN A 130 -17.76 19.20 5.43
CA ASN A 130 -19.08 19.60 5.87
C ASN A 130 -19.05 21.08 6.25
N TYR A 131 -19.60 21.92 5.38
CA TYR A 131 -19.56 23.37 5.55
C TYR A 131 -20.55 23.92 6.58
N GLU A 132 -21.57 23.16 6.96
CA GLU A 132 -22.54 23.57 7.98
C GLU A 132 -21.95 23.47 9.38
N TRP A 133 -21.17 22.43 9.65
CA TRP A 133 -20.53 22.22 10.96
C TRP A 133 -19.03 22.52 10.96
N ASN A 134 -18.49 22.96 9.82
CA ASN A 134 -17.07 23.19 9.61
C ASN A 134 -16.21 21.99 10.06
N SER A 135 -16.67 20.81 9.65
CA SER A 135 -16.00 19.54 9.87
C SER A 135 -15.65 18.89 8.53
N TYR A 136 -15.11 17.68 8.55
CA TYR A 136 -14.77 16.95 7.34
C TYR A 136 -14.78 15.45 7.59
N GLN A 137 -14.88 14.69 6.50
CA GLN A 137 -14.60 13.26 6.48
C GLN A 137 -13.56 12.97 5.40
N CYS A 138 -12.73 11.96 5.62
CA CYS A 138 -11.78 11.50 4.62
C CYS A 138 -12.32 10.27 3.90
N HIS A 139 -12.39 10.34 2.58
CA HIS A 139 -12.67 9.19 1.73
C HIS A 139 -11.34 8.56 1.31
N CYS A 140 -11.01 7.42 1.92
CA CYS A 140 -9.73 6.76 1.68
C CYS A 140 -9.71 6.06 0.32
N LYS A 141 -8.54 6.09 -0.33
CA LYS A 141 -8.29 5.26 -1.51
C LYS A 141 -8.34 3.77 -1.14
N PRO A 142 -8.63 2.88 -2.11
CA PRO A 142 -8.56 1.44 -1.88
C PRO A 142 -7.23 1.02 -1.26
N GLY A 143 -7.27 0.17 -0.23
CA GLY A 143 -6.09 -0.26 0.53
C GLY A 143 -5.79 0.58 1.77
N PHE A 144 -6.42 1.76 1.93
CA PHE A 144 -6.27 2.65 3.08
C PHE A 144 -7.52 2.77 3.93
N CYS A 145 -7.35 3.11 5.20
CA CYS A 145 -8.43 3.28 6.16
C CYS A 145 -8.06 4.15 7.37
N GLY A 146 -9.06 4.35 8.23
CA GLY A 146 -9.00 5.21 9.40
C GLY A 146 -9.46 6.63 9.12
N THR A 147 -9.67 7.41 10.17
CA THR A 147 -10.25 8.77 10.10
C THR A 147 -9.50 9.73 9.18
N HIS A 148 -8.19 9.51 9.01
CA HIS A 148 -7.31 10.33 8.19
C HIS A 148 -6.57 9.52 7.10
N CYS A 149 -7.03 8.30 6.80
CA CYS A 149 -6.42 7.42 5.79
C CYS A 149 -4.93 7.10 6.01
N LYS A 150 -4.45 7.20 7.26
CA LYS A 150 -3.03 6.99 7.63
C LYS A 150 -2.60 5.52 7.62
N ARG A 151 -3.56 4.59 7.73
CA ARG A 151 -3.29 3.15 7.80
C ARG A 151 -3.61 2.53 6.46
N GLY A 152 -2.79 1.60 5.99
CA GLY A 152 -3.05 0.88 4.75
C GLY A 152 -1.80 0.61 3.93
N ASP A 153 -2.01 -0.16 2.86
CA ASP A 153 -1.18 -0.43 1.68
C ASP A 153 0.33 -0.74 1.83
N LYS A 154 1.03 -0.55 2.95
CA LYS A 154 2.47 -0.89 2.97
C LYS A 154 2.72 -2.39 2.97
N THR A 155 1.94 -3.14 3.74
CA THR A 155 2.02 -4.60 3.82
C THR A 155 0.64 -5.19 4.02
N CYS A 156 0.47 -6.49 3.73
CA CYS A 156 -0.80 -7.16 3.97
C CYS A 156 -1.23 -7.14 5.45
N SER A 157 -0.28 -7.03 6.39
CA SER A 157 -0.60 -6.88 7.81
C SER A 157 -1.23 -5.53 8.13
N GLN A 158 -0.85 -4.46 7.41
CA GLN A 158 -1.51 -3.16 7.53
C GLN A 158 -2.85 -3.14 6.80
N VAL A 159 -2.94 -3.77 5.63
CA VAL A 159 -4.21 -3.95 4.90
C VAL A 159 -5.23 -4.71 5.77
N LYS A 160 -4.79 -5.70 6.56
CA LYS A 160 -5.65 -6.40 7.52
C LYS A 160 -6.27 -5.48 8.57
N LEU A 161 -5.55 -4.46 9.05
CA LEU A 161 -6.09 -3.48 10.02
C LEU A 161 -7.25 -2.65 9.45
N CYS A 162 -7.40 -2.65 8.13
CA CYS A 162 -8.53 -2.05 7.44
C CYS A 162 -9.73 -2.99 7.26
N ASN A 163 -9.71 -4.17 7.91
CA ASN A 163 -10.74 -5.21 7.81
C ASN A 163 -11.02 -5.66 6.37
N LEU A 164 -10.02 -5.58 5.50
CA LEU A 164 -10.11 -6.02 4.12
C LEU A 164 -9.91 -7.55 4.03
N PRO A 165 -10.62 -8.24 3.11
CA PRO A 165 -10.56 -9.70 2.97
C PRO A 165 -9.26 -10.19 2.31
N SER A 166 -9.09 -11.50 2.20
CA SER A 166 -8.03 -12.08 1.37
C SER A 166 -8.23 -11.70 -0.09
N GLY A 167 -7.14 -11.42 -0.81
CA GLY A 167 -7.22 -10.96 -2.20
C GLY A 167 -5.90 -10.44 -2.74
N SER A 168 -5.92 -9.96 -3.98
CA SER A 168 -4.75 -9.28 -4.56
C SER A 168 -4.78 -7.80 -4.23
N TYR A 169 -3.66 -7.28 -3.75
CA TYR A 169 -3.48 -5.86 -3.40
C TYR A 169 -2.19 -5.34 -4.01
N VAL A 170 -2.16 -4.05 -4.33
CA VAL A 170 -0.91 -3.33 -4.60
C VAL A 170 -0.42 -2.80 -3.27
N ILE A 171 0.82 -3.12 -2.93
CA ILE A 171 1.46 -2.67 -1.70
C ILE A 171 2.69 -1.82 -1.97
N ASP A 172 2.99 -0.92 -1.03
CA ASP A 172 4.15 -0.02 -1.06
C ASP A 172 4.92 -0.07 0.28
N PRO A 173 5.77 -1.09 0.51
CA PRO A 173 6.42 -1.32 1.79
C PRO A 173 7.32 -0.19 2.29
N ASP A 174 7.96 0.55 1.38
CA ASP A 174 8.82 1.70 1.68
C ASP A 174 8.08 3.05 1.60
N GLY A 175 6.95 3.09 0.91
CA GLY A 175 6.07 4.26 0.85
C GLY A 175 6.46 5.24 -0.27
N GLU A 176 5.67 6.32 -0.34
CA GLU A 176 5.74 7.27 -1.45
C GLU A 176 7.13 7.87 -1.67
N GLY A 177 7.56 7.89 -2.94
CA GLY A 177 8.87 8.39 -3.36
C GLY A 177 9.99 7.33 -3.31
N GLY A 178 9.71 6.13 -2.81
CA GLY A 178 10.60 4.98 -2.83
C GLY A 178 10.57 4.19 -4.14
N VAL A 179 10.74 2.88 -4.02
CA VAL A 179 10.57 1.92 -5.11
C VAL A 179 9.08 1.88 -5.50
N LYS A 180 8.79 1.54 -6.76
CA LYS A 180 7.40 1.49 -7.22
C LYS A 180 6.58 0.47 -6.41
N PRO A 181 5.29 0.75 -6.12
CA PRO A 181 4.39 -0.23 -5.55
C PRO A 181 4.25 -1.48 -6.43
N PHE A 182 3.93 -2.62 -5.84
CA PHE A 182 3.82 -3.90 -6.56
C PHE A 182 2.68 -4.77 -6.05
N LYS A 183 2.25 -5.71 -6.90
CA LYS A 183 1.10 -6.57 -6.63
C LYS A 183 1.49 -7.81 -5.84
N VAL A 184 0.71 -8.12 -4.81
CA VAL A 184 0.85 -9.30 -3.96
C VAL A 184 -0.50 -9.94 -3.69
N TYR A 185 -0.48 -11.19 -3.22
CA TYR A 185 -1.66 -11.80 -2.62
C TYR A 185 -1.60 -11.65 -1.10
N CYS A 186 -2.61 -11.01 -0.51
CA CYS A 186 -2.79 -10.97 0.93
C CYS A 186 -3.67 -12.12 1.39
N ASN A 187 -3.10 -13.01 2.21
CA ASN A 187 -3.85 -14.04 2.90
C ASN A 187 -4.20 -13.55 4.31
N MET A 188 -5.46 -13.15 4.51
CA MET A 188 -5.96 -12.56 5.76
C MET A 188 -6.44 -13.60 6.79
N THR A 189 -6.29 -14.88 6.48
CA THR A 189 -6.68 -16.02 7.32
C THR A 189 -5.49 -16.85 7.81
N ASP A 190 -4.34 -16.76 7.14
CA ASP A 190 -3.09 -17.42 7.57
C ASP A 190 -2.50 -16.73 8.81
N LYS A 191 -1.69 -17.46 9.58
CA LYS A 191 -0.96 -17.00 10.79
C LYS A 191 -1.87 -16.24 11.77
N ASP A 192 -2.95 -16.88 12.20
CA ASP A 192 -3.94 -16.30 13.15
C ASP A 192 -4.56 -14.98 12.68
N GLY A 193 -4.66 -14.81 11.35
CA GLY A 193 -5.35 -13.69 10.74
C GLY A 193 -4.56 -12.38 10.72
N VAL A 194 -3.24 -12.40 10.90
CA VAL A 194 -2.39 -11.19 10.90
C VAL A 194 -2.27 -10.50 9.53
N GLY A 195 -2.72 -11.14 8.44
CA GLY A 195 -2.53 -10.65 7.08
C GLY A 195 -1.14 -10.94 6.56
N VAL A 196 -1.01 -12.04 5.81
CA VAL A 196 0.26 -12.52 5.26
C VAL A 196 0.42 -12.07 3.82
N THR A 197 1.53 -11.39 3.54
CA THR A 197 1.96 -11.05 2.18
C THR A 197 2.56 -12.29 1.52
N VAL A 198 1.94 -12.76 0.44
CA VAL A 198 2.38 -13.97 -0.29
C VAL A 198 2.87 -13.57 -1.68
N VAL A 199 4.14 -13.82 -1.95
CA VAL A 199 4.80 -13.52 -3.23
C VAL A 199 5.17 -14.82 -3.94
N SER A 200 4.65 -14.98 -5.16
CA SER A 200 4.85 -16.18 -6.00
C SER A 200 6.07 -16.02 -6.92
N HIS A 201 6.58 -17.14 -7.44
CA HIS A 201 7.70 -17.15 -8.38
C HIS A 201 7.60 -18.31 -9.40
N ASP A 202 8.47 -18.30 -10.40
CA ASP A 202 8.45 -19.22 -11.56
C ASP A 202 8.98 -20.65 -11.30
N SER A 203 9.17 -21.06 -10.04
CA SER A 203 9.89 -22.29 -9.71
C SER A 203 9.35 -23.02 -8.49
N GLU A 204 8.04 -22.93 -8.27
CA GLU A 204 7.37 -23.51 -7.09
C GLU A 204 7.17 -25.03 -7.18
N GLY A 205 7.22 -25.58 -8.40
CA GLY A 205 7.07 -27.01 -8.66
C GLY A 205 8.33 -27.83 -8.35
N ARG A 206 8.12 -29.11 -8.03
CA ARG A 206 9.19 -30.10 -7.86
C ARG A 206 9.98 -30.27 -9.16
N THR A 207 11.28 -29.94 -9.13
CA THR A 207 12.11 -29.87 -10.34
C THR A 207 13.30 -30.82 -10.25
N LEU A 208 13.52 -31.62 -11.30
CA LEU A 208 14.59 -32.61 -11.36
C LEU A 208 15.98 -31.97 -11.51
N VAL A 209 16.94 -32.49 -10.77
CA VAL A 209 18.38 -32.25 -10.91
C VAL A 209 19.05 -33.56 -11.34
N ARG A 210 19.59 -33.59 -12.55
CA ARG A 210 20.30 -34.75 -13.12
C ARG A 210 21.26 -34.29 -14.23
N GLY A 211 22.42 -34.93 -14.34
CA GLY A 211 23.46 -34.58 -15.32
C GLY A 211 24.43 -33.50 -14.85
N PHE A 212 24.49 -33.21 -13.55
CA PHE A 212 25.27 -32.12 -12.95
C PHE A 212 26.22 -32.68 -11.87
N SER A 213 27.41 -33.14 -12.27
CA SER A 213 28.36 -33.77 -11.36
C SER A 213 29.16 -32.76 -10.52
N ALA A 214 29.57 -31.64 -11.12
CA ALA A 214 30.36 -30.62 -10.44
C ALA A 214 29.50 -29.84 -9.41
N LYS A 215 30.13 -29.41 -8.31
CA LYS A 215 29.49 -28.67 -7.20
C LYS A 215 28.78 -27.42 -7.72
N GLY A 216 27.48 -27.31 -7.48
CA GLY A 216 26.67 -26.16 -7.93
C GLY A 216 26.61 -25.95 -9.43
N SER A 217 26.95 -26.96 -10.25
CA SER A 217 26.87 -26.86 -11.71
C SER A 217 25.43 -26.78 -12.22
N TYR A 218 24.48 -27.37 -11.49
CA TYR A 218 23.07 -27.05 -11.68
C TYR A 218 22.78 -25.66 -11.12
N SER A 219 22.02 -24.87 -11.87
CA SER A 219 21.62 -23.52 -11.48
C SER A 219 20.17 -23.25 -11.84
N ARG A 220 19.38 -22.83 -10.85
CA ARG A 220 18.01 -22.32 -11.07
C ARG A 220 17.87 -20.94 -10.45
N SER A 221 17.90 -19.91 -11.29
CA SER A 221 17.54 -18.55 -10.88
C SER A 221 16.03 -18.48 -10.64
N ILE A 222 15.63 -17.76 -9.60
CA ILE A 222 14.23 -17.59 -9.19
C ILE A 222 13.73 -16.25 -9.69
N ASN A 223 12.67 -16.25 -10.48
CA ASN A 223 12.03 -15.05 -10.98
C ASN A 223 10.69 -14.82 -10.25
N TYR A 224 10.62 -13.73 -9.48
CA TYR A 224 9.41 -13.29 -8.79
C TYR A 224 8.59 -12.45 -9.77
N THR A 225 7.46 -12.99 -10.25
CA THR A 225 6.81 -12.50 -11.48
C THR A 225 6.22 -11.09 -11.40
N GLU A 226 5.81 -10.67 -10.19
CA GLU A 226 5.12 -9.40 -9.93
C GLU A 226 5.96 -8.43 -9.08
N ALA A 227 7.22 -8.78 -8.80
CA ALA A 227 8.08 -8.01 -7.90
C ALA A 227 9.57 -8.16 -8.23
N ASP A 228 10.31 -7.06 -8.18
CA ASP A 228 11.77 -7.08 -8.29
C ASP A 228 12.47 -7.25 -6.93
N MET A 229 13.79 -7.47 -6.94
CA MET A 229 14.54 -7.70 -5.70
C MET A 229 14.62 -6.48 -4.78
N ALA A 230 14.51 -5.25 -5.30
CA ALA A 230 14.51 -4.05 -4.46
C ALA A 230 13.18 -3.93 -3.70
N GLN A 231 12.06 -4.16 -4.40
CA GLN A 231 10.72 -4.24 -3.80
C GLN A 231 10.65 -5.31 -2.71
N LEU A 232 11.22 -6.50 -2.97
CA LEU A 232 11.22 -7.60 -1.99
C LEU A 232 12.15 -7.32 -0.81
N ALA A 233 13.28 -6.64 -1.01
CA ALA A 233 14.13 -6.19 0.10
C ALA A 233 13.35 -5.25 1.03
N ASN A 234 12.64 -4.25 0.48
CA ASN A 234 11.78 -3.35 1.26
C ASN A 234 10.65 -4.10 1.97
N LEU A 235 10.00 -5.06 1.32
CA LEU A 235 8.99 -5.90 1.96
C LEU A 235 9.54 -6.64 3.18
N THR A 236 10.71 -7.27 3.07
CA THR A 236 11.31 -7.98 4.20
C THR A 236 11.76 -7.04 5.32
N ALA A 237 12.19 -5.83 4.98
CA ALA A 237 12.58 -4.80 5.95
C ALA A 237 11.37 -4.25 6.71
N SER A 238 10.21 -4.13 6.05
CA SER A 238 8.97 -3.58 6.60
C SER A 238 8.04 -4.62 7.26
N SER A 239 8.43 -5.90 7.27
CA SER A 239 7.64 -6.99 7.88
C SER A 239 8.35 -7.56 9.10
N ALA A 240 7.64 -7.81 10.20
CA ALA A 240 8.24 -8.36 11.42
C ALA A 240 8.93 -9.70 11.14
N HIS A 241 8.25 -10.58 10.41
CA HIS A 241 8.72 -11.90 10.04
C HIS A 241 8.63 -12.11 8.53
N CYS A 242 9.56 -12.88 7.99
CA CYS A 242 9.44 -13.48 6.67
C CYS A 242 9.91 -14.93 6.73
N GLU A 243 9.28 -15.77 5.93
CA GLU A 243 9.66 -17.16 5.78
C GLU A 243 9.55 -17.60 4.32
N GLN A 244 10.41 -18.54 3.92
CA GLN A 244 10.32 -19.20 2.63
C GLN A 244 10.64 -20.69 2.81
N PHE A 245 9.77 -21.56 2.32
CA PHE A 245 9.99 -23.00 2.40
C PHE A 245 11.01 -23.45 1.35
N ILE A 246 11.91 -24.35 1.73
CA ILE A 246 12.87 -24.96 0.81
C ILE A 246 12.97 -26.46 1.09
N LYS A 247 13.11 -27.26 0.04
CA LYS A 247 13.26 -28.72 0.11
C LYS A 247 14.22 -29.24 -0.95
N TYR A 248 15.04 -30.22 -0.56
CA TYR A 248 15.80 -31.07 -1.47
C TYR A 248 15.56 -32.54 -1.16
N GLU A 249 15.10 -33.28 -2.15
CA GLU A 249 15.01 -34.73 -2.16
C GLU A 249 16.21 -35.26 -2.94
N CYS A 250 16.90 -36.27 -2.44
CA CYS A 250 18.19 -36.71 -2.98
C CYS A 250 18.29 -38.23 -3.01
N PHE A 251 18.93 -38.74 -4.06
CA PHE A 251 19.29 -40.13 -4.22
C PHE A 251 20.78 -40.18 -4.57
N ASN A 252 21.59 -40.63 -3.60
CA ASN A 252 23.05 -40.63 -3.70
C ASN A 252 23.62 -39.27 -4.18
N SER A 253 23.08 -38.17 -3.63
CA SER A 253 23.43 -36.81 -4.01
C SER A 253 23.60 -35.96 -2.77
N ARG A 254 24.82 -35.50 -2.51
CA ARG A 254 25.19 -34.73 -1.31
C ARG A 254 24.68 -33.29 -1.38
N LEU A 255 24.49 -32.69 -0.20
CA LEU A 255 24.02 -31.30 -0.08
C LEU A 255 25.11 -30.40 0.53
N LEU A 256 25.33 -30.44 1.85
CA LEU A 256 26.26 -29.54 2.54
C LEU A 256 27.62 -30.20 2.87
N SER A 257 27.64 -31.53 3.01
CA SER A 257 28.80 -32.40 3.23
C SER A 257 29.87 -31.82 4.18
N ASN A 258 29.43 -31.31 5.35
CA ASN A 258 30.29 -30.76 6.41
C ASN A 258 31.38 -29.79 5.91
N GLY A 259 31.04 -28.90 4.98
CA GLY A 259 31.97 -27.91 4.42
C GLY A 259 32.28 -28.12 2.94
N ASN A 260 32.16 -29.35 2.45
CA ASN A 260 32.37 -29.70 1.05
C ASN A 260 31.06 -29.67 0.24
N MET A 261 30.39 -28.51 0.23
CA MET A 261 29.02 -28.38 -0.26
C MET A 261 28.87 -28.64 -1.77
N TYR A 262 27.90 -29.47 -2.13
CA TYR A 262 27.49 -29.73 -3.52
C TYR A 262 26.23 -28.96 -3.91
N GLY A 263 25.38 -28.63 -2.94
CA GLY A 263 24.21 -27.79 -3.13
C GLY A 263 24.04 -26.70 -2.07
N TRP A 264 23.40 -25.61 -2.46
CA TRP A 264 23.12 -24.45 -1.61
C TRP A 264 22.05 -23.56 -2.24
N TRP A 265 21.48 -22.67 -1.44
CA TRP A 265 20.69 -21.56 -1.93
C TRP A 265 21.51 -20.26 -1.87
N VAL A 266 21.15 -19.31 -2.71
CA VAL A 266 21.81 -18.00 -2.81
C VAL A 266 20.85 -16.96 -2.25
N SER A 267 21.33 -16.12 -1.33
CA SER A 267 20.55 -15.02 -0.74
C SER A 267 20.18 -13.97 -1.79
N ARG A 268 19.25 -13.06 -1.44
CA ARG A 268 18.92 -11.91 -2.28
C ARG A 268 20.15 -11.08 -2.68
N ASP A 269 21.13 -11.00 -1.79
CA ASP A 269 22.36 -10.22 -1.96
C ASP A 269 23.46 -10.98 -2.71
N GLY A 270 23.18 -12.22 -3.13
CA GLY A 270 24.15 -13.05 -3.87
C GLY A 270 25.07 -13.89 -3.00
N GLU A 271 24.84 -13.94 -1.68
CA GLU A 271 25.65 -14.74 -0.76
C GLU A 271 25.36 -16.24 -0.93
N LYS A 272 26.41 -17.04 -0.95
CA LYS A 272 26.31 -18.50 -0.89
C LYS A 272 26.01 -18.94 0.55
N MET A 273 24.78 -19.38 0.78
CA MET A 273 24.32 -19.77 2.12
C MET A 273 24.82 -21.15 2.49
N LYS A 274 25.24 -21.31 3.75
CA LYS A 274 25.93 -22.52 4.24
C LYS A 274 25.05 -23.46 5.07
N TYR A 275 23.79 -23.12 5.26
CA TYR A 275 22.81 -23.91 6.00
C TYR A 275 21.59 -24.20 5.12
N TRP A 276 20.73 -25.11 5.56
CA TRP A 276 19.49 -25.45 4.85
C TRP A 276 18.23 -25.15 5.67
N GLY A 277 17.06 -25.43 5.10
CA GLY A 277 15.76 -25.19 5.74
C GLY A 277 15.67 -25.76 7.17
N GLY A 278 15.05 -24.99 8.06
CA GLY A 278 14.87 -25.35 9.47
C GLY A 278 16.07 -25.09 10.38
N VAL A 279 17.13 -24.44 9.86
CA VAL A 279 18.28 -23.94 10.61
C VAL A 279 18.50 -22.49 10.17
N ASP A 280 18.70 -21.56 11.10
CA ASP A 280 18.77 -20.13 10.74
C ASP A 280 20.20 -19.63 10.47
N SER A 281 21.23 -20.26 11.04
CA SER A 281 22.62 -19.79 10.84
C SER A 281 23.73 -20.79 11.19
N VAL A 282 23.41 -22.05 11.50
CA VAL A 282 24.45 -23.04 11.83
C VAL A 282 25.02 -23.65 10.55
N ASP A 283 26.26 -23.27 10.25
CA ASP A 283 26.99 -23.72 9.07
C ASP A 283 26.98 -25.25 8.93
N TYR A 284 26.73 -25.69 7.70
CA TYR A 284 26.76 -27.06 7.22
C TYR A 284 25.76 -28.01 7.89
N LYS A 285 24.69 -27.46 8.46
CA LYS A 285 23.58 -28.25 9.04
C LYS A 285 22.25 -27.99 8.35
N CYS A 286 21.45 -29.05 8.32
CA CYS A 286 20.02 -29.05 8.07
C CYS A 286 19.26 -29.27 9.39
N ALA A 287 17.93 -29.19 9.37
CA ALA A 287 17.11 -29.38 10.57
C ALA A 287 17.44 -30.68 11.33
N CYS A 288 17.66 -31.79 10.61
CA CYS A 288 18.02 -33.06 11.24
C CYS A 288 19.39 -33.02 11.94
N GLY A 289 20.35 -32.25 11.39
CA GLY A 289 21.70 -32.16 11.93
C GLY A 289 21.78 -31.25 13.15
N LEU A 290 20.84 -30.34 13.31
CA LEU A 290 20.65 -29.57 14.54
C LEU A 290 20.00 -30.42 15.63
N ASN A 291 19.02 -31.25 15.25
CA ASN A 291 18.23 -32.05 16.18
C ASN A 291 18.80 -33.45 16.46
N ASN A 292 19.94 -33.80 15.86
CA ASN A 292 20.54 -35.14 15.98
C ASN A 292 19.61 -36.27 15.52
N THR A 293 18.80 -36.00 14.48
CA THR A 293 17.83 -36.95 13.91
C THR A 293 18.14 -37.35 12.47
N CYS A 294 19.30 -36.98 11.93
CA CYS A 294 19.69 -37.40 10.58
C CYS A 294 19.86 -38.93 10.51
N ALA A 295 19.55 -39.50 9.36
CA ALA A 295 19.72 -40.93 9.10
C ALA A 295 21.15 -41.44 9.35
N ASN A 296 22.15 -40.59 9.09
CA ASN A 296 23.51 -40.78 9.54
C ASN A 296 23.86 -39.67 10.54
N ILE A 297 24.00 -40.03 11.81
CA ILE A 297 24.24 -39.09 12.92
C ILE A 297 25.56 -38.30 12.79
N ASN A 298 26.52 -38.80 12.01
CA ASN A 298 27.80 -38.14 11.77
C ASN A 298 27.74 -37.08 10.64
N ARG A 299 26.56 -36.85 10.05
CA ARG A 299 26.34 -35.92 8.95
C ARG A 299 25.47 -34.74 9.38
N GLY A 300 25.66 -33.60 8.73
CA GLY A 300 24.87 -32.38 8.97
C GLY A 300 23.46 -32.42 8.36
N CYS A 301 23.22 -33.28 7.38
CA CYS A 301 21.98 -33.38 6.61
C CYS A 301 21.69 -34.84 6.24
N ASN A 302 20.42 -35.19 5.97
CA ASN A 302 20.04 -36.53 5.51
C ASN A 302 20.66 -36.84 4.13
N CYS A 303 20.69 -35.86 3.23
CA CYS A 303 21.27 -36.02 1.89
C CYS A 303 22.79 -36.27 1.90
N ASP A 304 23.47 -35.89 2.97
CA ASP A 304 24.91 -36.13 3.11
C ASP A 304 25.25 -37.59 3.49
N ALA A 305 24.24 -38.43 3.75
CA ALA A 305 24.44 -39.87 3.99
C ALA A 305 25.00 -40.58 2.75
N ASN A 306 24.52 -40.20 1.55
CA ASN A 306 25.00 -40.70 0.26
C ASN A 306 25.04 -42.23 0.18
N ASP A 307 23.90 -42.87 0.45
CA ASP A 307 23.75 -44.30 0.79
C ASP A 307 22.77 -45.04 -0.15
N ASN A 308 22.62 -44.59 -1.40
CA ASN A 308 21.69 -45.17 -2.39
C ASN A 308 20.23 -45.27 -1.92
N THR A 309 19.82 -44.44 -0.96
CA THR A 309 18.45 -44.35 -0.46
C THR A 309 17.89 -42.96 -0.77
N TRP A 310 16.60 -42.87 -1.06
CA TRP A 310 15.94 -41.57 -1.14
C TRP A 310 15.90 -40.92 0.24
N ARG A 311 16.46 -39.72 0.32
CA ARG A 311 16.51 -38.90 1.54
C ARG A 311 15.93 -37.52 1.23
N GLU A 312 15.60 -36.78 2.27
CA GLU A 312 15.05 -35.42 2.17
C GLU A 312 15.62 -34.53 3.28
N ASP A 313 15.93 -33.29 2.91
CA ASP A 313 16.12 -32.18 3.84
C ASP A 313 15.23 -31.00 3.44
N SER A 314 14.37 -30.55 4.36
CA SER A 314 13.41 -29.48 4.13
C SER A 314 13.19 -28.62 5.37
N GLY A 315 12.63 -27.43 5.15
CA GLY A 315 12.24 -26.54 6.25
C GLY A 315 12.01 -25.10 5.79
N LEU A 316 11.70 -24.25 6.76
CA LEU A 316 11.56 -22.81 6.54
C LEU A 316 12.91 -22.12 6.71
N LEU A 317 13.24 -21.24 5.78
CA LEU A 317 14.24 -20.19 5.95
C LEU A 317 13.53 -19.01 6.61
N LYS A 318 14.07 -18.46 7.71
CA LYS A 318 13.42 -17.37 8.46
C LYS A 318 14.27 -16.12 8.64
N ASP A 319 15.56 -16.18 8.32
CA ASP A 319 16.41 -14.99 8.31
C ASP A 319 15.98 -14.06 7.16
N LYS A 320 15.09 -13.12 7.49
CA LYS A 320 14.53 -12.16 6.55
C LYS A 320 15.58 -11.21 5.95
N SER A 321 16.77 -11.09 6.57
CA SER A 321 17.87 -10.30 6.00
C SER A 321 18.51 -10.98 4.78
N LYS A 322 18.35 -12.30 4.65
CA LYS A 322 18.89 -13.10 3.54
C LYS A 322 17.84 -13.48 2.50
N LEU A 323 16.58 -13.47 2.88
CA LEU A 323 15.45 -13.74 1.98
C LEU A 323 15.15 -12.55 1.05
N PRO A 324 14.49 -12.80 -0.10
CA PRO A 324 14.12 -14.11 -0.66
C PRO A 324 15.30 -14.94 -1.22
N VAL A 325 15.05 -16.22 -1.51
CA VAL A 325 15.98 -17.06 -2.27
C VAL A 325 16.11 -16.55 -3.72
N LYS A 326 17.31 -16.14 -4.11
CA LYS A 326 17.59 -15.66 -5.47
C LYS A 326 17.88 -16.78 -6.46
N GLN A 327 18.51 -17.85 -5.98
CA GLN A 327 18.95 -18.95 -6.82
C GLN A 327 19.18 -20.23 -6.02
N LEU A 328 18.97 -21.37 -6.68
CA LEU A 328 19.29 -22.69 -6.15
C LEU A 328 20.43 -23.31 -6.96
N ARG A 329 21.39 -23.91 -6.26
CA ARG A 329 22.58 -24.55 -6.83
C ARG A 329 22.68 -25.98 -6.33
N PHE A 330 22.95 -26.91 -7.23
CA PHE A 330 23.14 -28.32 -6.89
C PHE A 330 24.25 -28.95 -7.74
N GLY A 331 24.75 -30.08 -7.27
CA GLY A 331 25.77 -30.90 -7.92
C GLY A 331 25.61 -32.34 -7.45
N ASP A 332 26.63 -33.17 -7.65
CA ASP A 332 26.57 -34.59 -7.24
C ASP A 332 25.34 -35.31 -7.82
N ALA A 333 25.04 -35.05 -9.09
CA ALA A 333 23.88 -35.58 -9.79
C ALA A 333 24.29 -36.17 -11.13
N TYR A 334 25.06 -37.26 -11.12
CA TYR A 334 25.52 -37.98 -12.31
C TYR A 334 24.37 -38.53 -13.17
N TYR A 335 24.63 -38.69 -14.47
CA TYR A 335 23.58 -39.11 -15.39
C TYR A 335 23.00 -40.50 -15.08
N TYR A 336 23.79 -41.45 -14.58
CA TYR A 336 23.42 -42.87 -14.44
C TYR A 336 23.21 -43.37 -12.99
N GLY A 337 22.88 -42.49 -12.04
CA GLY A 337 22.54 -42.93 -10.68
C GLY A 337 22.08 -41.79 -9.80
N ASP A 338 22.95 -40.79 -9.66
CA ASP A 338 22.79 -39.73 -8.67
C ASP A 338 21.86 -38.64 -9.19
N LYS A 339 20.85 -38.30 -8.40
CA LYS A 339 19.84 -37.32 -8.79
C LYS A 339 19.16 -36.73 -7.57
N GLY A 340 18.54 -35.58 -7.76
CA GLY A 340 17.71 -34.97 -6.74
C GLY A 340 16.54 -34.22 -7.34
N TYR A 341 15.69 -33.73 -6.46
CA TYR A 341 14.60 -32.83 -6.79
C TYR A 341 14.57 -31.69 -5.79
N HIS A 342 14.49 -30.46 -6.28
CA HIS A 342 14.31 -29.30 -5.41
C HIS A 342 12.87 -28.80 -5.49
N THR A 343 12.43 -28.16 -4.41
CA THR A 343 11.16 -27.44 -4.34
C THR A 343 11.38 -26.18 -3.51
N LEU A 344 10.90 -25.05 -3.99
CA LEU A 344 10.96 -23.76 -3.30
C LEU A 344 9.54 -23.23 -3.14
N GLY A 345 9.16 -22.88 -1.93
CA GLY A 345 7.87 -22.27 -1.65
C GLY A 345 7.88 -20.77 -1.90
N LYS A 346 6.66 -20.21 -1.93
CA LYS A 346 6.42 -18.75 -1.96
C LYS A 346 7.11 -18.04 -0.82
N LEU A 347 7.57 -16.81 -1.06
CA LEU A 347 7.98 -15.91 0.01
C LEU A 347 6.71 -15.45 0.77
N LYS A 348 6.72 -15.62 2.09
CA LYS A 348 5.65 -15.14 2.98
C LYS A 348 6.23 -14.14 3.96
N CYS A 349 5.67 -12.94 4.02
CA CYS A 349 6.07 -11.90 4.98
C CYS A 349 4.85 -11.37 5.75
N PHE A 350 4.98 -11.20 7.07
CA PHE A 350 3.85 -10.85 7.95
C PHE A 350 4.30 -10.22 9.26
N GLY A 351 3.35 -9.59 9.94
CA GLY A 351 3.55 -8.91 11.22
C GLY A 351 4.00 -7.46 11.04
N LEU A 352 3.62 -6.61 11.99
CA LEU A 352 3.96 -5.19 12.03
C LEU A 352 5.26 -4.98 12.81
N ILE A 353 6.07 -4.03 12.36
CA ILE A 353 7.29 -3.57 13.06
C ILE A 353 6.97 -2.32 13.88
#